data_AF-A0A9X9PT51-F1
#
_entry.id   AF-A0A9X9PT51-F1
#
_cell.length_a   1.000
_cell.length_b   1.000
_cell.length_c   1.000
_cell.angle_alpha   90.00
_cell.angle_beta   90.00
_cell.angle_gamma   90.00
#
_symmetry.space_group_name_H-M   'P 1'
#
loop_
_entity.id
_entity.type
_entity.pdbx_description
1 polymer ?
#
loop_
_entity_poly.entity_id
_entity_poly.type
_entity_poly.pdbx_seq_one_letter_code
_entity_poly.pdbx_strand_id
1 'polypeptide(L)'
;MLDLVKPATDGKITLRDLKRCRMAHIFYDTFFNLEKYLDHEQRDPFAVQKDVENDGPEPSDWDRFAAEEYETLVAEESAQAQFQEG
;
A
#
# COMPACT_ATOMS: atom_id res chain seq x y z
N MET A 1 10.57 1.28 -15.25
CA MET A 1 9.48 2.29 -15.12
C MET A 1 8.62 2.41 -16.39
N LEU A 2 9.19 2.48 -17.59
CA LEU A 2 8.37 2.48 -18.82
C LEU A 2 7.67 1.13 -19.04
N ASP A 3 8.31 0.01 -18.67
CA ASP A 3 7.67 -1.31 -18.67
C ASP A 3 6.54 -1.45 -17.64
N LEU A 4 6.59 -0.65 -16.57
CA LEU A 4 5.56 -0.60 -15.53
C LEU A 4 4.31 0.15 -16.04
N VAL A 5 4.50 1.33 -16.62
CA VAL A 5 3.40 2.21 -17.04
C VAL A 5 2.86 1.83 -18.44
N LYS A 6 3.71 1.28 -19.31
CA LYS A 6 3.41 0.95 -20.72
C LYS A 6 2.60 2.07 -21.39
N PRO A 7 3.18 3.27 -21.55
CA PRO A 7 2.45 4.41 -22.08
C PRO A 7 1.94 4.15 -23.49
N ALA A 8 0.78 4.72 -23.84
CA ALA A 8 0.23 4.58 -25.20
C ALA A 8 1.08 5.25 -26.28
N THR A 9 1.94 6.20 -25.92
CA THR A 9 2.87 6.86 -26.83
C THR A 9 4.25 6.87 -26.22
N ASP A 10 5.24 6.38 -26.96
CA ASP A 10 6.62 6.30 -26.48
C ASP A 10 7.15 7.67 -26.04
N GLY A 11 7.80 7.68 -24.87
CA GLY A 11 8.34 8.90 -24.25
C GLY A 11 7.31 9.86 -23.66
N LYS A 12 6.01 9.55 -23.67
CA LYS A 12 4.95 10.39 -23.10
C LYS A 12 4.06 9.62 -22.15
N ILE A 13 4.19 9.91 -20.85
CA ILE A 13 3.33 9.33 -19.82
C ILE A 13 2.17 10.29 -19.56
N THR A 14 0.94 9.81 -19.75
CA THR A 14 -0.28 10.57 -19.45
C THR A 14 -0.94 10.07 -18.16
N LEU A 15 -1.84 10.88 -17.60
CA LEU A 15 -2.69 10.45 -16.47
C LEU A 15 -3.51 9.21 -16.82
N ARG A 16 -3.92 9.07 -18.09
CA ARG A 16 -4.66 7.89 -18.56
C ARG A 16 -3.80 6.62 -18.46
N ASP A 17 -2.51 6.71 -18.79
CA ASP A 17 -1.59 5.58 -18.70
C ASP A 17 -1.39 5.14 -17.24
N LEU A 18 -1.19 6.09 -16.33
CA LEU A 18 -1.05 5.81 -14.90
C LEU A 18 -2.32 5.18 -14.30
N LYS A 19 -3.51 5.68 -14.66
CA LYS A 19 -4.77 5.06 -14.22
C LYS A 19 -4.97 3.66 -14.79
N ARG A 20 -4.52 3.42 -16.03
CA ARG A 20 -4.68 2.12 -16.72
C ARG A 20 -3.72 1.07 -16.18
N CYS A 21 -2.49 1.44 -15.82
CA CYS A 21 -1.49 0.46 -15.37
C CYS A 21 -1.77 -0.11 -13.98
N ARG A 22 -2.69 0.48 -13.20
CA ARG A 22 -3.06 0.10 -11.81
C ARG A 22 -1.90 0.14 -10.79
N MET A 23 -0.68 0.48 -11.23
CA MET A 23 0.54 0.54 -10.41
C MET A 23 1.07 1.97 -10.29
N ALA A 24 0.18 2.97 -10.36
CA ALA A 24 0.56 4.39 -10.27
C ALA A 24 1.21 4.74 -8.93
N HIS A 25 0.82 4.08 -7.83
CA HIS A 25 1.39 4.29 -6.51
C HIS A 25 2.90 3.93 -6.48
N ILE A 26 3.29 2.78 -7.05
CA ILE A 26 4.70 2.40 -7.21
C ILE A 26 5.44 3.40 -8.10
N PHE A 27 4.80 3.81 -9.20
CA PHE A 27 5.38 4.83 -10.09
C PHE A 27 5.74 6.09 -9.32
N TYR A 28 4.82 6.58 -8.49
CA TYR A 28 5.00 7.77 -7.67
C TYR A 28 6.06 7.60 -6.58
N ASP A 29 6.03 6.48 -5.86
CA ASP A 29 6.99 6.21 -4.79
C ASP A 29 8.44 6.22 -5.31
N THR A 30 8.69 5.65 -6.50
CA THR A 30 10.03 5.67 -7.12
C THR A 30 10.59 7.08 -7.35
N PHE A 31 9.75 8.10 -7.59
CA PHE A 31 10.24 9.45 -7.88
C PHE A 31 10.35 10.35 -6.66
N PHE A 32 9.55 10.12 -5.62
CA PHE A 32 9.48 11.07 -4.50
C PHE A 32 9.29 10.45 -3.11
N ASN A 33 9.18 9.13 -2.99
CA ASN A 33 9.07 8.44 -1.70
C ASN A 33 10.07 7.30 -1.60
N LEU A 34 11.30 7.63 -1.20
CA LEU A 34 12.42 6.68 -1.13
C LEU A 34 12.15 5.53 -0.14
N GLU A 35 11.47 5.81 0.97
CA GLU A 35 11.14 4.80 1.98
C GLU A 35 10.25 3.71 1.38
N LYS A 36 9.10 4.10 0.82
CA LYS A 36 8.20 3.16 0.15
C LYS A 36 8.82 2.48 -1.06
N TYR A 37 9.69 3.19 -1.80
CA TYR A 37 10.41 2.60 -2.92
C TYR A 37 11.29 1.41 -2.49
N LEU A 38 12.02 1.54 -1.37
CA LEU A 38 12.86 0.47 -0.84
C LEU A 38 12.02 -0.75 -0.42
N ASP A 39 10.85 -0.52 0.18
CA ASP A 39 9.91 -1.58 0.52
C ASP A 39 9.40 -2.32 -0.73
N HIS A 40 9.08 -1.58 -1.80
CA HIS A 40 8.64 -2.17 -3.08
C HIS A 40 9.75 -2.99 -3.77
N GLU A 41 11.02 -2.55 -3.71
CA GLU A 41 12.15 -3.30 -4.31
C GLU A 41 12.52 -4.58 -3.55
N GLN A 42 12.33 -4.59 -2.23
CA GLN A 42 12.60 -5.78 -1.41
C GLN A 42 11.42 -6.76 -1.37
N ARG A 43 10.26 -6.37 -1.89
CA ARG A 43 9.04 -7.19 -1.89
C ARG A 43 9.19 -8.38 -2.85
N ASP A 44 8.76 -9.55 -2.38
CA ASP A 44 8.87 -10.80 -3.13
C ASP A 44 8.15 -10.69 -4.52
N PRO A 45 8.75 -11.19 -5.63
CA PRO A 45 8.16 -11.12 -6.96
C PRO A 45 6.75 -11.71 -7.09
N PHE A 46 6.39 -12.67 -6.23
CA PHE A 46 5.07 -13.30 -6.19
C PHE A 46 4.04 -12.47 -5.42
N ALA A 47 4.46 -11.52 -4.58
CA ALA A 47 3.57 -10.60 -3.89
C ALA A 47 2.91 -9.61 -4.87
N VAL A 48 3.68 -9.13 -5.85
CA VAL A 48 3.17 -8.20 -6.89
C VAL A 48 2.10 -8.86 -7.76
N GLN A 49 2.18 -10.17 -7.99
CA GLN A 49 1.14 -10.90 -8.74
C GLN A 49 -0.17 -10.99 -7.95
N LYS A 50 -0.11 -11.13 -6.62
CA LYS A 50 -1.28 -11.07 -5.76
C LYS A 50 -1.95 -9.69 -5.81
N ASP A 51 -1.19 -8.61 -5.87
CA ASP A 51 -1.74 -7.24 -5.91
C ASP A 51 -2.42 -6.92 -7.25
N VAL A 52 -2.00 -7.58 -8.35
CA VAL A 52 -2.64 -7.45 -9.67
C VAL A 52 -3.93 -8.28 -9.77
N GLU A 53 -3.98 -9.42 -9.08
CA GLU A 53 -5.11 -10.37 -9.10
C GLU A 53 -6.16 -10.06 -8.02
N ASN A 54 -5.77 -9.38 -6.95
CA ASN A 54 -6.65 -8.88 -5.91
C ASN A 54 -7.30 -7.56 -6.39
N ASP A 55 -8.53 -7.64 -6.90
CA ASP A 55 -9.30 -6.48 -7.40
C ASP A 55 -9.77 -5.52 -6.27
N GLY A 56 -9.34 -5.77 -5.02
CA GLY A 56 -9.60 -4.90 -3.87
C GLY A 56 -8.48 -3.87 -3.65
N PRO A 57 -8.80 -2.60 -3.35
CA PRO A 57 -7.78 -1.63 -2.95
C PRO A 57 -7.03 -2.14 -1.72
N GLU A 58 -5.69 -2.15 -1.77
CA GLU A 58 -4.89 -2.38 -0.56
C GLU A 58 -5.32 -1.34 0.50
N PRO A 59 -5.43 -1.75 1.79
CA PRO A 59 -5.75 -0.82 2.86
C PRO A 59 -4.73 0.32 2.84
N SER A 60 -5.23 1.55 2.84
CA SER A 60 -4.40 2.74 2.85
C SER A 60 -3.61 2.82 4.15
N ASP A 61 -2.58 3.65 4.18
CA ASP A 61 -1.82 3.88 5.42
C ASP A 61 -2.73 4.40 6.56
N TRP A 62 -3.81 5.10 6.20
CA TRP A 62 -4.82 5.50 7.17
C TRP A 62 -5.62 4.32 7.72
N ASP A 63 -5.97 3.36 6.86
CA ASP A 63 -6.70 2.17 7.27
C ASP A 63 -5.84 1.29 8.19
N ARG A 64 -4.52 1.19 7.90
CA ARG A 64 -3.57 0.50 8.79
C ARG A 64 -3.44 1.19 10.13
N PHE A 65 -3.17 2.50 10.13
CA PHE A 65 -3.06 3.26 11.37
C PHE A 65 -4.33 3.15 12.22
N ALA A 66 -5.51 3.29 11.60
CA ALA A 66 -6.78 3.17 12.32
C ALA A 66 -6.97 1.78 12.93
N ALA A 67 -6.54 0.72 12.24
CA ALA A 67 -6.57 -0.64 12.76
C ALA A 67 -5.61 -0.83 13.95
N GLU A 68 -4.38 -0.35 13.85
CA GLU A 68 -3.37 -0.43 14.93
C GLU A 68 -3.81 0.33 16.19
N GLU A 69 -4.34 1.54 16.04
CA GLU A 69 -4.86 2.32 17.17
C GLU A 69 -6.08 1.64 17.81
N TYR A 70 -6.95 1.04 16.99
CA TYR A 70 -8.09 0.30 17.50
C TYR A 70 -7.66 -0.95 18.29
N GLU A 71 -6.71 -1.72 17.77
CA GLU A 71 -6.15 -2.88 18.49
C GLU A 71 -5.51 -2.48 19.82
N THR A 72 -4.77 -1.38 19.83
CA THR A 72 -4.17 -0.83 21.05
C THR A 72 -5.23 -0.46 22.08
N LEU A 73 -6.27 0.27 21.66
CA LEU A 73 -7.39 0.65 22.53
C LEU A 73 -8.10 -0.59 23.12
N VAL A 74 -8.37 -1.60 22.30
CA VAL A 74 -9.02 -2.86 22.73
C VAL A 74 -8.16 -3.61 23.76
N ALA A 75 -6.84 -3.64 23.54
CA ALA A 75 -5.91 -4.26 24.48
C ALA A 75 -5.89 -3.52 25.84
N GLU A 76 -5.92 -2.18 25.83
CA GLU A 76 -6.00 -1.35 27.03
C GLU A 76 -7.31 -1.55 27.80
N GLU A 77 -8.46 -1.60 27.11
CA GLU A 77 -9.77 -1.85 27.73
C GLU A 77 -9.83 -3.25 28.36
N SER A 78 -9.26 -4.24 27.69
CA SER A 78 -9.16 -5.62 28.19
C SER A 78 -8.31 -5.69 29.47
N ALA A 79 -7.20 -4.96 29.51
CA ALA A 79 -6.34 -4.89 30.70
C ALA A 79 -7.06 -4.18 31.86
N GLN A 80 -7.76 -3.06 31.59
CA GLN A 80 -8.52 -2.35 32.62
C GLN A 80 -9.66 -3.19 33.21
N ALA A 81 -10.36 -3.97 32.39
CA ALA A 81 -11.39 -4.90 32.85
C ALA A 81 -10.82 -5.96 33.80
N GLN A 82 -9.63 -6.51 33.50
CA GLN A 82 -8.95 -7.48 34.37
C GLN A 82 -8.54 -6.87 35.72
N PHE A 83 -8.20 -5.58 35.77
CA PHE A 83 -7.91 -4.88 37.03
C PHE A 83 -9.15 -4.55 37.86
N GLN A 84 -10.34 -4.50 37.27
CA GLN A 84 -11.60 -4.25 38.00
C GLN A 84 -12.27 -5.52 38.54
N GLU A 85 -11.95 -6.71 38.00
CA GLU A 85 -12.45 -8.00 38.50
C GLU A 85 -11.58 -8.66 39.60
N GLY A 86 -10.50 -8.00 40.06
CA GLY A 86 -9.64 -8.45 41.17
C GLY A 86 -9.86 -7.65 42.45
#